data_AF-A0A3A6PBV1-F1
#
_entry.id   AF-A0A3A6PBV1-F1
#
_cell.length_a   1.000
_cell.length_b   1.000
_cell.length_c   1.000
_cell.angle_alpha   90.00
_cell.angle_beta   90.00
_cell.angle_gamma   90.00
#
_symmetry.space_group_name_H-M   'P 1'
#
loop_
_entity.id
_entity.type
_entity.pdbx_description
1 polymer ?
#
loop_
_entity_poly.entity_id
_entity_poly.type
_entity_poly.pdbx_seq_one_letter_code
_entity_poly.pdbx_strand_id
1 'polypeptide(L)'
;MDLDQRSLRMRVDSCQRVIQDVSQRLSQEAVHPSIVDQLQRLTDMLALIDHRLVNEKDLDRIEGSTNQLLHELGVLFSNKGFGSLYDTSLQ
;
A
#
# COMPACT_ATOMS: atom_id res chain seq x y z
N MET A 1 5.48 -26.11 7.40
CA MET A 1 4.17 -25.57 6.99
C MET A 1 3.84 -24.24 7.68
N ASP A 2 4.16 -24.03 8.97
CA ASP A 2 3.85 -22.75 9.65
C ASP A 2 4.70 -21.53 9.24
N LEU A 3 5.93 -21.75 8.78
CA LEU A 3 6.84 -20.66 8.39
C LEU A 3 6.37 -19.94 7.12
N ASP A 4 5.86 -20.67 6.14
CA ASP A 4 5.38 -20.11 4.87
C ASP A 4 4.12 -19.27 5.09
N GLN A 5 3.17 -19.77 5.87
CA GLN A 5 1.94 -19.03 6.18
C GLN A 5 2.23 -17.75 6.99
N ARG A 6 3.20 -17.79 7.90
CA ARG A 6 3.67 -16.60 8.61
C ARG A 6 4.33 -15.60 7.67
N SER A 7 5.13 -16.07 6.72
CA SER A 7 5.77 -15.24 5.68
C SER A 7 4.74 -14.54 4.80
N LEU A 8 3.75 -15.30 4.29
CA LEU A 8 2.66 -14.77 3.47
C LEU A 8 1.86 -13.69 4.21
N ARG A 9 1.53 -13.95 5.49
CA ARG A 9 0.84 -12.97 6.34
C ARG A 9 1.63 -11.68 6.48
N MET A 10 2.93 -11.76 6.78
CA MET A 10 3.77 -10.57 6.95
C MET A 10 3.83 -9.71 5.68
N ARG A 11 3.81 -10.34 4.50
CA ARG A 11 3.82 -9.64 3.22
C ARG A 11 2.49 -8.91 2.96
N VAL A 12 1.35 -9.55 3.20
CA VAL A 12 0.04 -8.86 3.11
C VAL A 12 -0.04 -7.71 4.11
N ASP A 13 0.37 -7.93 5.36
CA ASP A 13 0.39 -6.91 6.42
C ASP A 13 1.31 -5.73 6.06
N SER A 14 2.38 -5.99 5.30
CA SER A 14 3.28 -4.96 4.78
C SER A 14 2.58 -4.09 3.74
N CYS A 15 1.94 -4.70 2.74
CA CYS A 15 1.19 -3.97 1.72
C CYS A 15 0.09 -3.09 2.34
N GLN A 16 -0.65 -3.62 3.32
CA GLN A 16 -1.70 -2.88 4.00
C GLN A 16 -1.15 -1.66 4.74
N ARG A 17 -0.03 -1.81 5.46
CA ARG A 17 0.63 -0.71 6.17
C ARG A 17 1.09 0.40 5.22
N VAL A 18 1.73 0.03 4.12
CA VAL A 18 2.21 1.02 3.16
C VAL A 18 1.07 1.83 2.56
N ILE A 19 -0.07 1.19 2.25
CA ILE A 19 -1.26 1.90 1.75
C ILE A 19 -1.84 2.83 2.82
N GLN A 20 -1.86 2.40 4.10
CA GLN A 20 -2.31 3.23 5.21
C GLN A 20 -1.40 4.46 5.40
N ASP A 21 -0.09 4.28 5.41
CA ASP A 21 0.90 5.35 5.58
C ASP A 21 0.77 6.39 4.46
N VAL A 22 0.58 5.94 3.22
CA VAL A 22 0.39 6.82 2.06
C VAL A 22 -0.95 7.53 2.12
N SER A 23 -2.03 6.85 2.51
CA SER A 23 -3.35 7.47 2.71
C SER A 23 -3.28 8.57 3.77
N GLN A 24 -2.62 8.30 4.91
CA GLN A 24 -2.43 9.28 5.96
C GLN A 24 -1.61 10.48 5.48
N ARG A 25 -0.51 10.24 4.76
CA ARG A 25 0.30 11.32 4.19
C ARG A 25 -0.50 12.18 3.21
N LEU A 26 -1.26 11.55 2.31
CA LEU A 26 -2.13 12.23 1.37
C LEU A 26 -3.23 13.06 2.05
N SER A 27 -3.74 12.62 3.19
CA SER A 27 -4.75 13.37 3.97
C SER A 27 -4.21 14.66 4.59
N GLN A 28 -2.89 14.75 4.78
CA GLN A 28 -2.22 15.94 5.31
C GLN A 28 -1.92 16.96 4.19
N GLU A 29 -1.88 16.51 2.95
CA GLU A 29 -1.70 17.34 1.77
C GLU A 29 -3.06 17.81 1.23
N ALA A 30 -3.08 18.92 0.47
CA ALA A 30 -4.29 19.42 -0.20
C ALA A 30 -4.69 18.58 -1.43
N VAL A 31 -4.56 17.25 -1.33
CA VAL A 31 -4.96 16.30 -2.38
C VAL A 31 -6.47 16.12 -2.35
N HIS A 32 -7.05 15.80 -3.51
CA HIS A 32 -8.49 15.61 -3.64
C HIS A 32 -8.98 14.52 -2.66
N PRO A 33 -9.97 14.81 -1.79
CA PRO A 33 -10.42 13.90 -0.73
C PRO A 33 -10.84 12.51 -1.22
N SER A 34 -11.33 12.42 -2.46
CA SER A 34 -11.71 11.14 -3.06
C SER A 34 -10.58 10.12 -3.15
N ILE A 35 -9.31 10.58 -3.26
CA ILE A 35 -8.16 9.67 -3.33
C ILE A 35 -7.92 9.02 -1.96
N VAL A 36 -8.01 9.81 -0.88
CA VAL A 36 -7.92 9.32 0.49
C VAL A 36 -9.03 8.30 0.77
N ASP A 37 -10.26 8.61 0.38
CA ASP A 37 -11.40 7.69 0.54
C ASP A 37 -11.20 6.38 -0.25
N GLN A 38 -10.61 6.45 -1.44
CA GLN A 38 -10.33 5.26 -2.24
C GLN A 38 -9.22 4.40 -1.62
N LEU A 39 -8.17 5.03 -1.07
CA LEU A 39 -7.10 4.31 -0.37
C LEU A 39 -7.61 3.67 0.92
N GLN A 40 -8.48 4.35 1.67
CA GLN A 40 -9.11 3.77 2.85
C GLN A 40 -9.95 2.53 2.50
N ARG A 41 -10.76 2.60 1.44
CA ARG A 41 -11.52 1.43 0.96
C ARG A 41 -10.61 0.29 0.55
N LEU A 42 -9.47 0.58 -0.07
CA LEU A 42 -8.47 -0.43 -0.43
C LEU A 42 -7.88 -1.10 0.82
N THR A 43 -7.53 -0.32 1.84
CA THR A 43 -7.09 -0.84 3.14
C THR A 43 -8.15 -1.76 3.75
N ASP A 44 -9.41 -1.36 3.74
CA ASP A 44 -10.50 -2.15 4.31
C ASP A 44 -10.70 -3.47 3.53
N MET A 45 -10.58 -3.43 2.20
CA MET A 45 -10.64 -4.64 1.36
C MET A 45 -9.48 -5.60 1.63
N LEU A 46 -8.25 -5.09 1.80
CA LEU A 46 -7.09 -5.92 2.12
C LEU A 46 -7.22 -6.58 3.49
N ALA A 47 -7.84 -5.89 4.47
CA ALA A 47 -8.10 -6.44 5.80
C ALA A 47 -9.07 -7.65 5.80
N LEU A 48 -9.84 -7.84 4.73
CA LEU A 48 -10.76 -8.97 4.58
C LEU A 48 -10.09 -10.23 4.01
N ILE A 49 -8.82 -10.15 3.61
CA ILE A 49 -8.10 -11.28 3.04
C ILE A 49 -7.82 -12.31 4.12
N ASP A 50 -8.37 -13.52 3.96
CA ASP A 50 -7.98 -14.66 4.81
C ASP A 50 -6.60 -15.17 4.37
N HIS A 51 -5.57 -14.81 5.13
CA HIS A 51 -4.18 -15.23 4.89
C HIS A 51 -3.97 -16.74 4.81
N ARG A 52 -4.93 -17.55 5.29
CA ARG A 52 -4.84 -19.02 5.17
C ARG A 52 -5.18 -19.52 3.78
N LEU A 53 -5.88 -18.71 2.99
CA LEU A 53 -6.32 -19.01 1.64
C LEU A 53 -5.45 -18.33 0.57
N VAL A 54 -4.60 -17.39 0.97
CA VAL A 54 -3.63 -16.72 0.09
C VAL A 54 -2.52 -17.69 -0.27
N ASN A 55 -2.26 -17.83 -1.56
CA ASN A 55 -1.05 -18.47 -2.07
C ASN A 55 -0.05 -17.44 -2.60
N GLU A 56 1.13 -17.91 -2.96
CA GLU A 56 2.22 -17.07 -3.47
C GLU A 56 1.83 -16.23 -4.69
N LYS A 57 1.04 -16.80 -5.62
CA LYS A 57 0.61 -16.09 -6.83
C LYS A 57 -0.38 -14.96 -6.51
N ASP A 58 -1.26 -15.16 -5.54
CA ASP A 58 -2.16 -14.11 -5.08
C ASP A 58 -1.38 -12.98 -4.41
N LEU A 59 -0.34 -13.34 -3.65
CA LEU A 59 0.53 -12.37 -3.01
C LEU A 59 1.35 -11.55 -4.00
N ASP A 60 1.93 -12.18 -5.02
CA ASP A 60 2.64 -11.49 -6.10
C ASP A 60 1.73 -10.47 -6.82
N ARG A 61 0.44 -10.79 -6.95
CA ARG A 61 -0.54 -9.86 -7.52
C ARG A 61 -0.83 -8.69 -6.58
N ILE A 62 -1.02 -8.95 -5.29
CA ILE A 62 -1.25 -7.90 -4.27
C ILE A 62 -0.04 -6.96 -4.22
N GLU A 63 1.17 -7.50 -4.17
CA GLU A 63 2.41 -6.72 -4.14
C GLU A 63 2.62 -5.95 -5.45
N GLY A 64 2.42 -6.59 -6.60
CA GLY A 64 2.53 -5.94 -7.90
C GLY A 64 1.57 -4.76 -8.05
N SER A 65 0.30 -4.94 -7.68
CA SER A 65 -0.69 -3.87 -7.70
C SER A 65 -0.39 -2.76 -6.69
N THR A 66 0.10 -3.11 -5.50
CA THR A 66 0.51 -2.14 -4.47
C THR A 66 1.68 -1.31 -4.98
N ASN A 67 2.72 -1.93 -5.53
CA ASN A 67 3.89 -1.25 -6.08
C ASN A 67 3.52 -0.34 -7.26
N GLN A 68 2.63 -0.79 -8.14
CA GLN A 68 2.14 0.04 -9.24
C GLN A 68 1.41 1.28 -8.74
N LEU A 69 0.47 1.11 -7.80
CA LEU A 69 -0.26 2.23 -7.18
C LEU A 69 0.70 3.24 -6.57
N LEU A 70 1.70 2.78 -5.82
CA LEU A 70 2.68 3.66 -5.18
C LEU A 70 3.55 4.40 -6.18
N HIS A 71 3.92 3.77 -7.29
CA HIS A 71 4.63 4.42 -8.37
C HIS A 71 3.78 5.54 -8.99
N GLU A 72 2.51 5.27 -9.29
CA GLU A 72 1.58 6.27 -9.83
C GLU A 72 1.36 7.45 -8.87
N LEU A 73 1.20 7.18 -7.57
CA LEU A 73 1.12 8.20 -6.54
C LEU A 73 2.44 9.00 -6.41
N GLY A 74 3.59 8.34 -6.47
CA GLY A 74 4.89 9.01 -6.44
C GLY A 74 5.07 10.02 -7.58
N VAL A 75 4.59 9.68 -8.78
CA VAL A 75 4.55 10.60 -9.92
C VAL A 75 3.64 11.80 -9.66
N LEU A 76 2.47 11.59 -9.07
CA LEU A 76 1.55 12.67 -8.70
C LEU A 76 2.16 13.63 -7.66
N PHE A 77 2.82 13.10 -6.63
CA PHE A 77 3.51 13.89 -5.61
C PHE A 77 4.63 14.75 -6.21
N SER A 78 5.45 14.14 -7.08
CA SER A 78 6.54 14.83 -7.77
C SER A 78 6.02 15.95 -8.68
N ASN A 79 4.96 15.68 -9.45
CA ASN A 79 4.39 16.64 -10.41
C ASN A 79 3.64 17.80 -9.73
N LYS A 80 3.10 17.60 -8.53
CA LYS A 80 2.38 18.62 -7.77
C LYS A 80 3.28 19.39 -6.80
N GLY A 81 4.56 19.04 -6.69
CA GLY A 81 5.51 19.70 -5.80
C GLY A 81 5.38 19.31 -4.32
N PHE A 82 4.72 18.18 -4.02
CA PHE A 82 4.55 17.66 -2.64
C PHE A 82 5.80 16.93 -2.11
N GLY A 83 6.91 16.98 -2.85
CA GLY A 83 8.13 16.23 -2.55
C GLY A 83 8.05 14.75 -2.94
N SER A 84 8.97 13.93 -2.43
CA SER A 84 8.99 12.49 -2.70
C SER A 84 8.02 11.76 -1.77
N LEU A 85 7.23 10.82 -2.31
CA LEU A 85 6.35 9.92 -1.53
C LEU A 85 7.14 9.04 -0.55
N TYR A 86 8.41 8.79 -0.86
CA TYR A 86 9.36 8.11 0.01
C TYR A 86 10.40 9.11 0.49
N ASP A 87 10.55 9.23 1.80
CA ASP A 87 11.70 9.94 2.34
C ASP A 87 12.93 9.04 2.16
N THR A 88 13.75 9.32 1.15
CA THR A 88 15.02 8.60 0.91
C THR A 88 16.08 8.90 1.99
N SER A 89 15.74 9.63 3.05
CA SER A 89 16.65 10.04 4.14
C SER A 89 16.96 8.96 5.19
N LEU A 90 16.52 7.70 4.99
CA LEU A 90 16.94 6.56 5.81
C LEU A 90 17.89 5.67 5.02
N GLN A 91 19.13 6.17 4.83
CA GLN A 91 20.33 5.36 4.61
C GLN A 91 21.44 5.82 5.55
#